data_AF-A0A3S5BWL6-F1
#
_entry.id   AF-A0A3S5BWL6-F1
#
_cell.length_a   1.000
_cell.length_b   1.000
_cell.length_c   1.000
_cell.angle_alpha   90.00
_cell.angle_beta   90.00
_cell.angle_gamma   90.00
#
_symmetry.space_group_name_H-M   'P 1'
#
loop_
_entity.id
_entity.type
_entity.pdbx_description
1 polymer ?
#
loop_
_entity_poly.entity_id
_entity_poly.type
_entity_poly.pdbx_seq_one_letter_code
_entity_poly.pdbx_strand_id
1 'polypeptide(L)' 'MNQTVFDGWSRMALPLQSFVIVEVAKPALGTGHPARVRADIRVALTGLREEVRREWEGLRRHDPVFLVTVRPTQQQGWR' A
#
# COMPACT_ATOMS: atom_id res chain seq x y z
N MET A 1 -14.73 -16.04 -1.56
CA MET A 1 -13.32 -15.61 -1.43
C MET A 1 -13.15 -15.06 -0.03
N ASN A 2 -12.24 -15.60 0.77
CA ASN A 2 -12.01 -15.09 2.12
C ASN A 2 -11.36 -13.70 2.02
N GLN A 3 -12.08 -12.68 2.50
CA GLN A 3 -11.58 -11.32 2.56
C GLN A 3 -10.78 -11.15 3.85
N THR A 4 -9.59 -10.56 3.75
CA THR A 4 -8.83 -10.16 4.95
C THR A 4 -9.58 -9.04 5.65
N VAL A 5 -9.93 -9.25 6.91
CA VAL A 5 -10.58 -8.24 7.76
C VAL A 5 -9.57 -7.73 8.78
N PHE A 6 -9.51 -6.40 8.94
CA PHE A 6 -8.68 -5.72 9.92
C PHE A 6 -9.59 -5.10 10.98
N ASP A 7 -9.70 -5.73 12.16
CA ASP A 7 -10.52 -5.23 13.27
C ASP A 7 -9.79 -4.19 14.14
N GLY A 8 -8.51 -3.91 13.84
CA GLY A 8 -7.68 -2.93 14.54
C GLY A 8 -7.28 -1.76 13.64
N TRP A 9 -6.52 -0.83 14.22
CA TRP A 9 -5.95 0.31 13.50
C TRP A 9 -4.45 0.39 13.72
N SER A 10 -3.77 1.06 12.79
CA SER A 10 -2.35 1.36 12.89
C SER A 10 -2.11 2.80 12.45
N ARG A 11 -1.17 3.48 13.10
CA ARG A 11 -0.71 4.81 12.67
C ARG A 11 0.07 4.74 11.36
N MET A 12 0.83 3.66 11.17
CA MET A 12 1.85 3.52 10.10
C MET A 12 1.46 2.56 8.99
N ALA A 13 0.24 1.99 9.02
CA ALA A 13 -0.26 1.14 7.96
C ALA A 13 -1.74 1.39 7.70
N LEU A 14 -2.10 1.49 6.43
CA LEU A 14 -3.49 1.67 5.97
C LEU A 14 -3.88 0.53 5.02
N PRO A 15 -5.12 0.04 5.08
CA PRO A 15 -5.65 -0.89 4.08
C PRO A 15 -5.60 -0.29 2.68
N LEU A 16 -5.17 -1.10 1.71
CA LEU A 16 -5.09 -0.74 0.31
C LEU A 16 -6.48 -0.81 -0.34
N GLN A 17 -6.95 0.28 -0.94
CA GLN A 17 -8.21 0.29 -1.68
C GLN A 17 -8.04 -0.19 -3.12
N SER A 18 -6.95 0.21 -3.77
CA SER A 18 -6.61 -0.23 -5.11
C SER A 18 -5.12 -0.09 -5.40
N PHE A 19 -4.63 -0.94 -6.29
CA PHE A 19 -3.27 -0.90 -6.82
C PHE A 19 -3.30 -1.22 -8.31
N VAL A 20 -2.66 -0.38 -9.12
CA VAL A 20 -2.58 -0.56 -10.57
C VAL A 20 -1.19 -0.18 -11.05
N ILE A 21 -0.53 -1.05 -11.82
CA ILE A 21 0.68 -0.69 -12.55
C ILE A 21 0.26 0.15 -13.76
N VAL A 22 0.73 1.39 -13.83
CA VAL A 22 0.33 2.36 -14.87
C VAL A 22 1.40 2.52 -15.95
N GLU A 23 2.65 2.20 -15.65
CA GLU A 23 3.76 2.30 -16.60
C GLU A 23 4.79 1.21 -16.34
N VAL A 24 5.21 0.55 -17.42
CA VAL A 24 6.40 -0.32 -17.42
C VAL A 24 7.30 0.16 -18.56
N ALA A 25 8.41 0.80 -18.19
CA ALA A 25 9.37 1.33 -19.16
C ALA A 25 10.20 0.20 -19.78
N LYS A 26 10.68 0.42 -21.01
CA LYS A 26 11.58 -0.53 -21.69
C LYS A 26 12.86 -0.75 -20.87
N PRO A 27 13.46 -1.95 -20.92
CA PRO A 27 14.80 -2.19 -20.36
C PRO A 27 15.85 -1.24 -20.95
N ALA A 28 16.87 -0.92 -20.15
CA ALA A 28 18.05 -0.23 -20.65
C ALA A 28 18.92 -1.20 -21.48
N LEU A 29 19.86 -0.67 -22.25
CA LEU A 29 20.77 -1.51 -23.03
C LEU A 29 21.55 -2.44 -22.08
N GLY A 30 21.51 -3.74 -22.36
CA GLY A 30 22.21 -4.76 -21.56
C GLY A 30 21.48 -5.22 -20.30
N THR A 31 20.27 -4.72 -19.99
CA THR A 31 19.47 -5.20 -18.85
C THR A 31 18.31 -6.09 -19.30
N GLY A 32 17.99 -7.10 -18.49
CA GLY A 32 16.81 -7.96 -18.70
C GLY A 32 15.55 -7.50 -17.97
N HIS A 33 15.66 -6.47 -17.11
CA HIS A 33 14.56 -5.94 -16.30
C HIS A 33 14.16 -4.52 -16.78
N PRO A 34 12.89 -4.12 -16.56
CA PRO A 34 12.42 -2.79 -16.95
C PRO A 34 13.22 -1.69 -16.24
N ALA A 35 13.52 -0.60 -16.96
CA ALA A 35 14.27 0.52 -16.40
C ALA A 35 13.48 1.29 -15.31
N ARG A 36 12.14 1.22 -15.36
CA ARG A 36 11.24 1.83 -14.38
C ARG A 36 9.87 1.16 -14.41
N VAL A 37 9.26 1.04 -13.24
CA VAL A 37 7.84 0.69 -13.08
C VAL A 37 7.17 1.77 -12.25
N ARG A 38 5.98 2.21 -12.65
CA ARG A 38 5.14 3.12 -11.85
C ARG A 38 3.80 2.46 -11.57
N ALA A 39 3.29 2.71 -10.38
CA ALA A 39 1.98 2.24 -9.96
C ALA A 39 1.20 3.35 -9.27
N ASP A 40 -0.11 3.33 -9.47
CA ASP A 40 -1.06 4.14 -8.74
C ASP A 40 -1.61 3.32 -7.57
N ILE A 41 -1.60 3.93 -6.39
CA ILE A 41 -2.02 3.34 -5.12
C ILE A 41 -3.10 4.24 -4.52
N ARG A 42 -4.18 3.65 -4.03
CA ARG A 42 -5.22 4.38 -3.28
C ARG A 42 -5.38 3.82 -1.89
N VAL A 43 -5.44 4.72 -0.91
CA VAL A 43 -5.71 4.44 0.50
C VAL A 43 -6.77 5.42 1.00
N ALA A 44 -7.54 5.01 2.01
CA ALA A 44 -8.52 5.89 2.65
C ALA A 44 -7.86 6.62 3.82
N LEU A 45 -7.98 7.96 3.84
CA LEU A 45 -7.58 8.76 5.01
C LEU A 45 -8.80 9.12 5.90
N THR A 46 -10.01 8.77 5.47
CA THR A 46 -11.24 9.02 6.23
C THR A 46 -11.24 8.23 7.54
N GLY A 47 -11.69 8.85 8.63
CA GLY A 47 -11.73 8.22 9.96
C GLY A 47 -10.41 8.20 10.73
N LEU A 48 -9.30 8.64 10.11
CA LEU A 48 -8.03 8.82 10.83
C LEU A 48 -8.07 10.03 11.75
N ARG A 49 -7.34 9.95 12.87
CA ARG A 49 -7.04 11.10 13.72
C ARG A 49 -6.29 12.16 12.91
N GLU A 50 -6.53 13.43 13.19
CA GLU A 50 -5.97 14.56 12.44
C GLU A 50 -4.44 14.53 12.38
N GLU A 51 -3.78 14.24 13.49
CA GLU A 51 -2.31 14.09 13.55
C GLU A 51 -1.77 12.98 12.63
N VAL A 52 -2.48 11.85 12.53
CA VAL A 52 -2.10 10.72 11.68
C VAL A 52 -2.37 11.03 10.22
N ARG A 53 -3.52 11.64 9.91
CA ARG A 53 -3.85 12.11 8.56
C ARG A 53 -2.75 13.02 8.02
N ARG A 54 -2.30 14.00 8.80
CA ARG A 54 -1.24 14.94 8.41
C ARG A 54 0.09 14.25 8.12
N GLU A 55 0.44 13.19 8.85
CA GLU A 55 1.64 12.40 8.57
C GLU A 55 1.54 11.69 7.21
N TRP A 56 0.40 11.08 6.92
CA TRP A 56 0.16 10.41 5.63
C TRP A 56 0.08 11.38 4.45
N GLU A 57 -0.57 12.54 4.63
CA GLU A 57 -0.60 13.62 3.64
C GLU A 57 0.77 14.28 3.45
N GLY A 58 1.64 14.16 4.46
CA GLY A 58 2.99 14.71 4.45
C GLY A 58 4.03 13.88 3.69
N LEU A 59 3.66 12.71 3.14
CA LEU A 59 4.57 11.86 2.36
C LEU A 59 5.15 12.62 1.15
N ARG A 60 6.46 12.57 1.01
CA ARG A 60 7.22 13.31 0.00
C ARG A 60 7.75 12.39 -1.08
N ARG A 61 8.16 13.01 -2.18
CA ARG A 61 8.95 12.32 -3.21
C ARG A 61 10.20 11.73 -2.56
N HIS A 62 10.46 10.45 -2.84
CA HIS A 62 11.57 9.64 -2.32
C HIS A 62 11.39 9.08 -0.90
N ASP A 63 10.27 9.34 -0.22
CA ASP A 63 9.96 8.64 1.02
C ASP A 63 9.68 7.16 0.71
N PRO A 64 10.42 6.20 1.31
CA PRO A 64 10.18 4.79 1.07
C PRO A 64 8.90 4.34 1.78
N VAL A 65 8.06 3.60 1.06
CA VAL A 65 6.88 2.93 1.59
C VAL A 65 6.89 1.46 1.18
N PHE A 66 6.21 0.62 1.95
CA PHE A 66 6.13 -0.82 1.70
C PHE A 66 4.71 -1.22 1.30
N LEU A 67 4.61 -2.02 0.23
CA LEU A 67 3.39 -2.74 -0.13
C LEU A 67 3.41 -4.11 0.52
N VAL A 68 2.40 -4.41 1.34
CA VAL A 68 2.33 -5.65 2.12
C VAL A 68 1.07 -6.43 1.74
N THR A 69 1.23 -7.71 1.46
CA THR A 69 0.11 -8.65 1.28
C THR A 69 -0.06 -9.48 2.54
N VAL A 70 -1.24 -9.41 3.15
CA VAL A 70 -1.60 -10.21 4.32
C VAL A 70 -2.59 -11.30 3.92
N ARG A 71 -2.26 -12.56 4.24
CA ARG A 71 -3.12 -13.73 4.05
C ARG A 71 -3.39 -14.35 5.43
N PRO A 72 -4.48 -13.98 6.11
CA PRO A 72 -4.75 -14.47 7.45
C PRO A 72 -5.02 -15.97 7.43
N THR A 73 -4.44 -16.68 8.41
CA THR A 73 -4.69 -18.11 8.65
C THR A 73 -5.75 -18.35 9.72
N GLN A 74 -6.04 -17.32 10.54
CA GLN A 74 -7.07 -17.34 11.57
C GLN A 74 -8.36 -16.70 11.05
N GLN A 75 -9.50 -17.20 11.51
CA GLN A 75 -10.81 -16.63 11.19
C GLN A 75 -11.07 -15.37 12.06
N GLN A 76 -11.91 -14.48 11.54
CA GLN A 76 -12.34 -13.29 12.29
C GLN A 76 -13.03 -13.72 13.59
N GLY A 77 -12.65 -13.11 14.72
CA GLY A 77 -13.19 -13.46 16.04
C GLY A 77 -12.54 -14.67 16.71
N TRP A 78 -11.41 -15.19 16.19
CA TRP A 78 -10.60 -16.14 16.95
C TRP A 78 -10.10 -15.45 18.24
N ARG A 79 -10.33 -16.11 19.40
CA ARG A 79 -9.87 -15.67 20.72
C ARG A 79 -8.83 -16.65 21.25
#